data_AF-A0A945HXZ0-F1
#
_entry.id   AF-A0A945HXZ0-F1
#
_cell.length_a   1.000
_cell.length_b   1.000
_cell.length_c   1.000
_cell.angle_alpha   90.00
_cell.angle_beta   90.00
_cell.angle_gamma   90.00
#
_symmetry.space_group_name_H-M   'P 1'
#
loop_
_entity.id
_entity.type
_entity.pdbx_description
1 polymer ?
#
loop_
_entity_poly.entity_id
_entity_poly.type
_entity_poly.pdbx_seq_one_letter_code
_entity_poly.pdbx_strand_id
1 'polypeptide(L)'
;MQNKIKGMWPFELIKEGCDKFYNENDRYPTSHDFDLTEYLPSSVTIRKRFGSFAKFRKLLGQDIKDYTKGPARSNIVRALSERAIEDENLAYEKLRSIYGEMHVHREKEYAFRNRVDFYIYFRDGFFAIDTFYPKHARALPNIFNIKEKKYINFPGVIYLVVMNKDIEKEVITKFLGRRKKETPSHIKLVLFSDLDEILKGYAPIQ
;
A
#
# COMPACT_ATOMS: atom_id res chain seq x y z
N MET A 1 -25.29 -8.44 -9.40
CA MET A 1 -26.54 -7.76 -8.96
C MET A 1 -26.92 -8.38 -7.63
N GLN A 2 -26.88 -7.64 -6.52
CA GLN A 2 -27.10 -8.19 -5.17
C GLN A 2 -28.43 -7.72 -4.60
N ASN A 3 -29.30 -8.68 -4.26
CA ASN A 3 -30.54 -8.49 -3.52
C ASN A 3 -30.22 -8.18 -2.05
N LYS A 4 -29.74 -6.96 -1.76
CA LYS A 4 -29.71 -6.48 -0.37
C LYS A 4 -31.14 -6.23 0.09
N ILE A 5 -31.51 -6.77 1.25
CA ILE A 5 -32.82 -6.56 1.89
C ILE A 5 -33.11 -5.05 1.90
N LYS A 6 -34.10 -4.64 1.10
CA LYS A 6 -34.49 -3.25 0.92
C LYS A 6 -35.40 -2.86 2.08
N GLY A 7 -34.81 -2.52 3.23
CA GLY A 7 -35.57 -2.21 4.44
C GLY A 7 -34.69 -1.72 5.60
N MET A 8 -35.37 -1.29 6.67
CA MET A 8 -34.73 -0.93 7.94
C MET A 8 -34.10 -2.19 8.55
N TRP A 9 -32.77 -2.26 8.60
CA TRP A 9 -32.07 -3.36 9.26
C TRP A 9 -32.28 -3.27 10.77
N PRO A 10 -32.93 -4.22 11.44
CA PRO A 10 -33.05 -4.22 12.90
C PRO A 10 -31.67 -4.36 13.56
N PHE A 11 -31.48 -3.87 14.78
CA PHE A 11 -30.18 -4.00 15.45
C PHE A 11 -29.82 -5.47 15.65
N GLU A 12 -30.77 -6.28 16.10
CA GLU A 12 -30.58 -7.72 16.33
C GLU A 12 -30.19 -8.47 15.05
N LEU A 13 -30.81 -8.16 13.91
CA LEU A 13 -30.45 -8.80 12.63
C LEU A 13 -28.99 -8.49 12.23
N ILE A 14 -28.53 -7.26 12.48
CA ILE A 14 -27.14 -6.88 12.21
C ILE A 14 -26.21 -7.60 13.19
N LYS A 15 -26.61 -7.73 14.46
CA LYS A 15 -25.86 -8.47 15.48
C LYS A 15 -25.73 -9.94 15.08
N GLU A 16 -26.83 -10.62 14.76
CA GLU A 16 -26.84 -12.01 14.27
C GLU A 16 -25.96 -12.19 13.04
N GLY A 17 -26.03 -11.25 12.09
CA GLY A 17 -25.16 -11.26 10.92
C GLY A 17 -23.68 -11.12 11.28
N CYS A 18 -23.34 -10.29 12.28
CA CYS A 18 -21.97 -10.15 12.77
C CYS A 18 -21.49 -11.40 13.50
N ASP A 19 -22.35 -12.03 14.31
CA ASP A 19 -22.07 -13.27 15.04
C ASP A 19 -21.88 -14.43 14.05
N LYS A 20 -22.70 -14.51 13.00
CA LYS A 20 -22.52 -15.46 11.88
C LYS A 20 -21.18 -15.24 11.18
N PHE A 21 -20.87 -13.99 10.82
CA PHE A 21 -19.60 -13.66 10.18
C PHE A 21 -18.40 -14.04 11.06
N TYR A 22 -18.51 -13.83 12.37
CA TYR A 22 -17.49 -14.23 13.34
C TYR A 22 -17.28 -15.74 13.34
N ASN A 23 -18.34 -16.53 13.41
CA ASN A 23 -18.25 -17.99 13.39
C ASN A 23 -17.62 -18.52 12.10
N GLU A 24 -17.85 -17.84 10.97
CA GLU A 24 -17.31 -18.24 9.66
C GLU A 24 -15.83 -17.84 9.46
N ASN A 25 -15.37 -16.75 10.10
CA ASN A 25 -14.09 -16.12 9.77
C ASN A 25 -13.15 -15.94 10.98
N ASP A 26 -13.58 -16.37 12.16
CA ASP A 26 -12.91 -16.18 13.47
C ASP A 26 -12.49 -14.70 13.72
N ARG A 27 -13.28 -13.77 13.18
CA ARG A 27 -13.10 -12.32 13.32
C ARG A 27 -14.41 -11.60 13.01
N TYR A 28 -14.61 -10.41 13.57
CA TYR A 28 -15.76 -9.60 13.18
C TYR A 28 -15.55 -8.84 11.87
N PRO A 29 -16.64 -8.42 11.20
CA PRO A 29 -16.56 -7.74 9.91
C PRO A 29 -15.91 -6.35 10.01
N THR A 30 -15.05 -6.05 9.03
CA THR A 30 -14.54 -4.72 8.70
C THR A 30 -15.52 -3.97 7.82
N SER A 31 -15.33 -2.65 7.64
CA SER A 31 -16.18 -1.88 6.73
C SER A 31 -16.25 -2.46 5.32
N HIS A 32 -15.18 -3.09 4.83
CA HIS A 32 -15.19 -3.72 3.52
C HIS A 32 -16.03 -5.01 3.51
N ASP A 33 -15.94 -5.81 4.57
CA ASP A 33 -16.73 -7.04 4.70
C ASP A 33 -18.24 -6.73 4.72
N PHE A 34 -18.68 -5.65 5.38
CA PHE A 34 -20.07 -5.18 5.32
C PHE A 34 -20.54 -4.84 3.89
N ASP A 35 -19.63 -4.34 3.06
CA ASP A 35 -19.99 -4.01 1.68
C ASP A 35 -20.09 -5.26 0.79
N LEU A 36 -19.29 -6.29 1.07
CA LEU A 36 -19.20 -7.53 0.29
C LEU A 36 -20.12 -8.67 0.75
N THR A 37 -20.50 -8.69 2.03
CA THR A 37 -21.26 -9.80 2.63
C THR A 37 -22.75 -9.59 2.43
N GLU A 38 -23.44 -10.58 1.85
CA GLU A 38 -24.85 -10.43 1.47
C GLU A 38 -25.80 -10.32 2.67
N TYR A 39 -25.50 -11.03 3.75
CA TYR A 39 -26.30 -11.04 4.97
C TYR A 39 -25.95 -9.90 5.94
N LEU A 40 -25.10 -8.95 5.52
CA LEU A 40 -24.78 -7.74 6.27
C LEU A 40 -25.29 -6.49 5.55
N PRO A 41 -25.65 -5.42 6.28
CA PRO A 41 -25.97 -4.14 5.66
C PRO A 41 -24.73 -3.50 5.04
N SER A 42 -24.91 -2.51 4.17
CA SER A 42 -23.77 -1.74 3.67
C SER A 42 -23.04 -0.98 4.78
N SER A 43 -21.75 -0.70 4.56
CA SER A 43 -20.94 0.08 5.49
C SER A 43 -21.46 1.51 5.66
N VAL A 44 -22.12 2.05 4.63
CA VAL A 44 -22.82 3.35 4.66
C VAL A 44 -24.02 3.28 5.61
N THR A 45 -24.80 2.22 5.56
CA THR A 45 -25.96 2.01 6.46
C THR A 45 -25.53 2.00 7.92
N ILE A 46 -24.44 1.30 8.24
CA ILE A 46 -23.88 1.27 9.60
C ILE A 46 -23.45 2.67 10.05
N ARG A 47 -22.71 3.41 9.21
CA ARG A 47 -22.27 4.77 9.55
C ARG A 47 -23.44 5.74 9.73
N LYS A 48 -24.45 5.70 8.86
CA LYS A 48 -25.63 6.57 8.97
C LYS A 48 -26.41 6.31 10.27
N ARG A 49 -26.54 5.05 10.67
CA ARG A 49 -27.36 4.67 11.84
C ARG A 49 -26.63 4.80 13.16
N PHE A 50 -25.33 4.48 13.21
CA PHE A 50 -24.56 4.39 14.46
C PHE A 50 -23.43 5.42 14.55
N GLY A 51 -23.28 6.28 13.53
CA GLY A 51 -22.24 7.32 13.44
C GLY A 51 -20.88 6.76 13.00
N SER A 52 -20.34 5.79 13.75
CA SER A 52 -19.06 5.16 13.43
C SER A 52 -19.05 3.67 13.76
N PHE A 53 -18.16 2.93 13.10
CA PHE A 53 -17.94 1.50 13.39
C PHE A 53 -17.44 1.27 14.83
N ALA A 54 -16.73 2.23 15.41
CA ALA A 54 -16.28 2.15 16.80
C ALA A 54 -17.48 2.21 17.78
N LYS A 55 -18.41 3.15 17.56
CA LYS A 55 -19.65 3.24 18.35
C LYS A 55 -20.52 2.01 18.18
N PHE A 56 -20.67 1.53 16.95
CA PHE A 56 -21.45 0.33 16.63
C PHE A 56 -20.91 -0.92 17.36
N ARG A 57 -19.59 -1.15 17.35
CA ARG A 57 -18.98 -2.29 18.05
C ARG A 57 -19.17 -2.24 19.56
N LYS A 58 -19.07 -1.04 20.14
CA LYS A 58 -19.36 -0.83 21.57
C LYS A 58 -20.81 -1.23 21.91
N LEU A 59 -21.77 -0.94 21.04
CA LEU A 59 -23.17 -1.34 21.22
C LEU A 59 -23.38 -2.85 21.13
N LEU A 60 -22.58 -3.56 20.34
CA LEU A 60 -22.62 -5.03 20.24
C LEU A 60 -22.06 -5.73 21.49
N GLY A 61 -21.65 -5.01 22.53
CA GLY A 61 -20.98 -5.59 23.69
C GLY A 61 -19.60 -6.17 23.37
N GLN A 62 -19.08 -5.88 22.17
CA GLN A 62 -17.74 -6.29 21.76
C GLN A 62 -16.74 -5.35 22.44
N ASP A 63 -16.07 -5.82 23.50
CA ASP A 63 -14.95 -5.13 24.13
C ASP A 63 -13.68 -5.19 23.26
N ILE A 64 -13.84 -4.85 21.99
CA ILE A 64 -12.75 -4.82 21.03
C ILE A 64 -12.30 -3.37 20.95
N LYS A 65 -11.40 -3.05 21.88
CA LYS A 65 -10.48 -1.92 21.76
C LYS A 65 -9.70 -2.07 20.46
N ASP A 66 -10.24 -1.44 19.42
CA ASP A 66 -9.47 -0.99 18.27
C ASP A 66 -8.79 -2.12 17.46
N TYR A 67 -9.40 -2.55 16.36
CA TYR A 67 -8.77 -3.48 15.40
C TYR A 67 -7.46 -2.95 14.76
N THR A 68 -7.05 -1.73 15.10
CA THR A 68 -5.70 -1.24 14.82
C THR A 68 -4.65 -1.81 15.78
N LYS A 69 -5.02 -2.57 16.82
CA LYS A 69 -4.09 -3.24 17.75
C LYS A 69 -4.54 -4.67 18.04
N GLY A 70 -3.60 -5.62 18.00
CA GLY A 70 -3.85 -7.04 18.32
C GLY A 70 -3.30 -8.04 17.28
N PRO A 71 -3.38 -9.36 17.57
CA PRO A 71 -2.69 -10.44 16.83
C PRO A 71 -3.05 -10.56 15.34
N ALA A 72 -4.27 -10.16 14.94
CA ALA A 72 -4.64 -10.06 13.52
C ALA A 72 -3.82 -9.02 12.75
N ARG A 73 -3.45 -7.90 13.40
CA ARG A 73 -2.49 -6.93 12.85
C ARG A 73 -1.08 -7.49 12.89
N SER A 74 -0.70 -8.26 13.91
CA SER A 74 0.63 -8.90 13.95
C SER A 74 0.83 -9.87 12.78
N ASN A 75 -0.18 -10.66 12.41
CA ASN A 75 -0.10 -11.57 11.27
C ASN A 75 -0.13 -10.83 9.92
N ILE A 76 -0.95 -9.79 9.78
CA ILE A 76 -0.97 -8.94 8.57
C ILE A 76 0.35 -8.16 8.42
N VAL A 77 0.87 -7.58 9.51
CA VAL A 77 2.16 -6.87 9.53
C VAL A 77 3.29 -7.84 9.26
N ARG A 78 3.23 -9.07 9.78
CA ARG A 78 4.23 -10.11 9.49
C ARG A 78 4.18 -10.54 8.02
N ALA A 79 3.01 -10.83 7.46
CA ALA A 79 2.88 -11.17 6.04
C ALA A 79 3.23 -9.99 5.10
N LEU A 80 2.93 -8.74 5.50
CA LEU A 80 3.37 -7.55 4.78
C LEU A 80 4.88 -7.32 4.92
N SER A 81 5.47 -7.65 6.07
CA SER A 81 6.90 -7.58 6.30
C SER A 81 7.65 -8.63 5.50
N GLU A 82 7.15 -9.87 5.45
CA GLU A 82 7.73 -10.96 4.66
C GLU A 82 7.70 -10.60 3.16
N ARG A 83 6.55 -10.12 2.65
CA ARG A 83 6.45 -9.64 1.26
C ARG A 83 7.32 -8.42 0.98
N ALA A 84 7.38 -7.45 1.90
CA ALA A 84 8.24 -6.28 1.72
C ALA A 84 9.72 -6.69 1.65
N ILE A 85 10.14 -7.67 2.46
CA ILE A 85 11.48 -8.25 2.41
C ILE A 85 11.71 -8.98 1.08
N GLU A 86 10.75 -9.77 0.61
CA GLU A 86 10.82 -10.45 -0.70
C GLU A 86 10.93 -9.45 -1.86
N ASP A 87 10.10 -8.40 -1.85
CA ASP A 87 10.09 -7.34 -2.85
C ASP A 87 11.42 -6.57 -2.88
N GLU A 88 11.92 -6.18 -1.71
CA GLU A 88 13.22 -5.54 -1.58
C GLU A 88 14.35 -6.46 -2.07
N ASN A 89 14.34 -7.74 -1.69
CA ASN A 89 15.37 -8.68 -2.14
C ASN A 89 15.31 -8.90 -3.66
N LEU A 90 14.10 -8.95 -4.25
CA LEU A 90 13.93 -9.06 -5.69
C LEU A 90 14.49 -7.83 -6.43
N ALA A 91 14.22 -6.64 -5.92
CA ALA A 91 14.79 -5.40 -6.46
C ALA A 91 16.32 -5.37 -6.26
N TYR A 92 16.80 -5.78 -5.10
CA TYR A 92 18.23 -5.82 -4.78
C TYR A 92 19.00 -6.75 -5.72
N GLU A 93 18.57 -8.00 -5.89
CA GLU A 93 19.26 -8.95 -6.77
C GLU A 93 19.29 -8.47 -8.22
N LYS A 94 18.19 -7.85 -8.69
CA LYS A 94 18.15 -7.21 -10.01
C LYS A 94 19.20 -6.10 -10.12
N LEU A 95 19.22 -5.17 -9.18
CA LEU A 95 20.18 -4.06 -9.20
C LEU A 95 21.63 -4.55 -9.07
N ARG A 96 21.88 -5.50 -8.16
CA ARG A 96 23.18 -6.13 -7.93
C ARG A 96 23.71 -6.80 -9.19
N SER A 97 22.85 -7.50 -9.95
CA SER A 97 23.25 -8.16 -11.19
C SER A 97 23.72 -7.20 -12.29
N ILE A 98 23.28 -5.93 -12.24
CA ILE A 98 23.57 -4.91 -13.24
C ILE A 98 24.74 -4.01 -12.82
N TYR A 99 24.71 -3.50 -11.59
CA TYR A 99 25.68 -2.52 -11.09
C TYR A 99 26.81 -3.13 -10.26
N GLY A 100 26.66 -4.39 -9.83
CA GLY A 100 27.54 -5.01 -8.86
C GLY A 100 27.21 -4.60 -7.42
N GLU A 101 27.51 -5.50 -6.49
CA GLU A 101 27.18 -5.37 -5.07
C GLU A 101 27.75 -4.09 -4.42
N MET A 102 28.98 -3.72 -4.79
CA MET A 102 29.67 -2.54 -4.26
C MET A 102 29.00 -1.22 -4.62
N HIS A 103 28.14 -1.20 -5.65
CA HIS A 103 27.51 0.02 -6.17
C HIS A 103 26.02 0.13 -5.80
N VAL A 104 25.47 -0.86 -5.10
CA VAL A 104 24.07 -0.89 -4.67
C VAL A 104 24.01 -0.87 -3.15
N HIS A 105 23.82 0.33 -2.58
CA HIS A 105 23.74 0.49 -1.14
C HIS A 105 22.29 0.40 -0.66
N ARG A 106 22.01 -0.59 0.19
CA ARG A 106 20.73 -0.71 0.87
C ARG A 106 20.60 0.33 1.98
N GLU A 107 19.37 0.81 2.20
CA GLU A 107 19.01 1.59 3.37
C GLU A 107 19.92 2.82 3.61
N LYS A 108 20.41 3.45 2.55
CA LYS A 108 21.36 4.57 2.67
C LYS A 108 20.64 5.83 3.13
N GLU A 109 21.20 6.47 4.14
CA GLU A 109 20.71 7.74 4.63
C GLU A 109 21.06 8.89 3.67
N TYR A 110 20.11 9.82 3.54
CA TYR A 110 20.29 11.11 2.90
C TYR A 110 19.66 12.18 3.79
N ALA A 111 20.33 13.33 3.96
CA ALA A 111 19.87 14.46 4.76
C ALA A 111 19.41 14.08 6.19
N PHE A 112 20.37 13.96 7.11
CA PHE A 112 20.30 13.82 8.57
C PHE A 112 19.39 12.73 9.19
N ARG A 113 18.32 12.26 8.53
CA ARG A 113 17.37 11.24 9.03
C ARG A 113 16.56 10.52 7.95
N ASN A 114 16.60 10.95 6.69
CA ASN A 114 15.84 10.25 5.66
C ASN A 114 16.66 9.12 5.07
N ARG A 115 15.97 8.10 4.56
CA ARG A 115 16.58 6.88 4.04
C ARG A 115 15.86 6.42 2.79
N VAL A 116 16.61 5.94 1.81
CA VAL A 116 16.09 5.26 0.61
C VAL A 116 16.35 3.77 0.72
N ASP A 117 15.52 2.96 0.06
CA ASP A 117 15.68 1.50 0.09
C ASP A 117 16.96 1.11 -0.65
N PHE A 118 17.22 1.73 -1.80
CA PHE A 118 18.45 1.55 -2.58
C PHE A 118 19.03 2.87 -3.04
N TYR A 119 20.34 3.01 -2.91
CA TYR A 119 21.12 4.09 -3.44
C TYR A 119 22.18 3.52 -4.38
N ILE A 120 22.08 3.87 -5.67
CA ILE A 120 22.81 3.24 -6.75
C ILE A 120 23.82 4.24 -7.31
N TYR A 121 25.08 3.83 -7.35
CA TYR A 121 26.13 4.55 -8.05
C TYR A 121 26.29 4.03 -9.47
N PHE A 122 26.42 4.94 -10.42
CA PHE A 122 26.71 4.65 -11.82
C PHE A 122 27.81 5.61 -12.30
N ARG A 123 28.34 5.40 -13.52
CA ARG A 123 29.53 6.11 -14.01
C ARG A 123 29.48 7.63 -13.83
N ASP A 124 28.34 8.24 -14.13
CA ASP A 124 28.18 9.69 -14.18
C ASP A 124 27.30 10.24 -13.05
N GLY A 125 27.12 9.48 -11.96
CA GLY A 125 26.40 9.99 -10.79
C GLY A 125 25.73 8.90 -9.94
N PHE A 126 24.57 9.27 -9.39
CA PHE A 126 23.76 8.37 -8.57
C PHE A 126 22.27 8.59 -8.79
N PHE A 127 21.50 7.56 -8.51
CA PHE A 127 20.05 7.66 -8.35
C PHE A 127 19.61 6.80 -7.17
N ALA A 128 18.39 7.00 -6.70
CA ALA A 128 17.80 6.16 -5.68
C ALA A 128 16.60 5.39 -6.23
N ILE A 129 16.36 4.23 -5.62
CA ILE A 129 15.12 3.47 -5.78
C ILE A 129 14.50 3.32 -4.39
N ASP A 130 13.20 3.54 -4.33
CA ASP A 130 12.38 3.22 -3.18
C ASP A 130 11.18 2.40 -3.68
N THR A 131 11.04 1.20 -3.12
CA THR A 131 10.07 0.20 -3.54
C THR A 131 8.83 0.27 -2.64
N PHE A 132 7.67 -0.06 -3.21
CA PHE A 132 6.48 -0.23 -2.41
C PHE A 132 5.41 -1.09 -3.08
N TYR A 133 4.60 -1.72 -2.24
CA TYR A 133 3.52 -2.61 -2.66
C TYR A 133 2.15 -2.03 -2.32
N PRO A 134 1.51 -1.27 -3.24
CA PRO A 134 0.11 -0.89 -3.08
C PRO A 134 -0.79 -2.13 -3.21
N LYS A 135 -1.58 -2.46 -2.17
CA LYS A 135 -2.48 -3.65 -2.19
C LYS A 135 -3.45 -3.67 -3.37
N HIS A 136 -3.84 -2.49 -3.88
CA HIS A 136 -4.71 -2.33 -5.05
C HIS A 136 -4.56 -0.90 -5.61
N ALA A 137 -5.02 -0.66 -6.84
CA ALA A 137 -4.93 0.64 -7.53
C ALA A 137 -5.41 1.85 -6.69
N ARG A 138 -6.44 1.69 -5.86
CA ARG A 138 -6.97 2.77 -5.00
C ARG A 138 -6.01 3.21 -3.88
N ALA A 139 -5.02 2.39 -3.53
CA ALA A 139 -4.06 2.70 -2.47
C ALA A 139 -2.85 3.49 -3.01
N LEU A 140 -2.58 3.40 -4.32
CA LEU A 140 -1.45 4.03 -4.98
C LEU A 140 -1.37 5.55 -4.70
N PRO A 141 -2.45 6.35 -4.84
CA PRO A 141 -2.35 7.80 -4.61
C PRO A 141 -1.89 8.16 -3.20
N ASN A 142 -2.37 7.45 -2.18
CA ASN A 142 -2.03 7.74 -0.80
C ASN A 142 -0.56 7.41 -0.51
N ILE A 143 -0.09 6.25 -0.93
CA ILE A 143 1.31 5.83 -0.73
C ILE A 143 2.26 6.74 -1.50
N PHE A 144 1.93 7.03 -2.76
CA PHE A 144 2.71 7.92 -3.60
C PHE A 144 2.83 9.32 -2.98
N ASN A 145 1.74 9.93 -2.53
CA ASN A 145 1.78 11.28 -1.95
C ASN A 145 2.61 11.34 -0.65
N ILE A 146 2.65 10.26 0.14
CA ILE A 146 3.52 10.17 1.33
C ILE A 146 4.99 10.17 0.90
N LYS A 147 5.34 9.34 -0.10
CA LYS A 147 6.71 9.22 -0.61
C LYS A 147 7.16 10.48 -1.34
N GLU A 148 6.30 11.09 -2.16
CA GLU A 148 6.57 12.37 -2.82
C GLU A 148 6.97 13.46 -1.81
N LYS A 149 6.22 13.58 -0.70
CA LYS A 149 6.56 14.53 0.37
C LYS A 149 7.88 14.19 1.05
N LYS A 150 8.15 12.90 1.29
CA LYS A 150 9.42 12.41 1.88
C LYS A 150 10.63 12.77 1.01
N TYR A 151 10.46 12.67 -0.31
CA TYR A 151 11.56 12.80 -1.28
C TYR A 151 11.61 14.15 -2.00
N ILE A 152 10.82 15.12 -1.56
CA ILE A 152 10.72 16.43 -2.22
C ILE A 152 12.08 17.14 -2.34
N ASN A 153 12.98 16.95 -1.36
CA ASN A 153 14.32 17.54 -1.32
C ASN A 153 15.43 16.51 -1.57
N PHE A 154 15.12 15.37 -2.21
CA PHE A 154 16.14 14.38 -2.55
C PHE A 154 17.12 14.97 -3.59
N PRO A 155 18.45 14.86 -3.40
CA PRO A 155 19.43 15.60 -4.20
C PRO A 155 19.67 15.04 -5.62
N GLY A 156 19.09 13.88 -5.96
CA GLY A 156 19.23 13.25 -7.28
C GLY A 156 17.90 12.81 -7.84
N VAL A 157 17.93 11.91 -8.82
CA VAL A 157 16.71 11.25 -9.31
C VAL A 157 16.32 10.13 -8.36
N ILE A 158 15.04 10.03 -8.02
CA ILE A 158 14.48 8.90 -7.28
C ILE A 158 13.36 8.22 -8.08
N TYR A 159 13.46 6.91 -8.18
CA TYR A 159 12.44 6.05 -8.76
C TYR A 159 11.62 5.42 -7.65
N LEU A 160 10.33 5.74 -7.61
CA LEU A 160 9.34 5.11 -6.76
C LEU A 160 8.78 3.92 -7.53
N VAL A 161 9.16 2.71 -7.14
CA VAL A 161 8.90 1.48 -7.89
C VAL A 161 7.72 0.73 -7.29
N VAL A 162 6.68 0.54 -8.09
CA VAL A 162 5.50 -0.24 -7.74
C VAL A 162 5.78 -1.72 -7.96
N MET A 163 5.77 -2.49 -6.87
CA MET A 163 6.08 -3.93 -6.89
C MET A 163 4.85 -4.80 -7.21
N ASN A 164 3.64 -4.26 -7.02
CA ASN A 164 2.41 -5.00 -7.28
C ASN A 164 2.18 -5.19 -8.79
N LYS A 165 2.29 -6.43 -9.26
CA LYS A 165 2.11 -6.85 -10.65
C LYS A 165 0.67 -6.69 -11.18
N ASP A 166 -0.32 -6.60 -10.28
CA ASP A 166 -1.72 -6.36 -10.65
C ASP A 166 -1.99 -4.89 -11.01
N ILE A 167 -1.02 -3.99 -10.80
CA ILE A 167 -1.13 -2.59 -11.22
C ILE A 167 -0.52 -2.42 -12.60
N GLU A 168 -1.37 -2.07 -13.55
CA GLU A 168 -0.98 -1.82 -14.93
C GLU A 168 -0.49 -0.37 -15.15
N LYS A 169 0.22 -0.17 -16.26
CA LYS A 169 0.81 1.13 -16.62
C LYS A 169 -0.24 2.20 -16.82
N GLU A 170 -1.38 1.83 -17.39
CA GLU A 170 -2.55 2.69 -17.59
C GLU A 170 -3.06 3.27 -16.28
N VAL A 171 -2.97 2.53 -15.17
CA VAL A 171 -3.34 3.01 -13.84
C VAL A 171 -2.41 4.12 -13.39
N ILE A 172 -1.09 3.95 -13.58
CA ILE A 172 -0.08 4.96 -13.27
C ILE A 172 -0.28 6.21 -14.15
N THR A 173 -0.43 6.03 -15.46
CA THR A 173 -0.63 7.15 -16.40
C THR A 173 -1.90 7.93 -16.09
N LYS A 174 -3.02 7.25 -15.84
CA LYS A 174 -4.28 7.90 -15.43
C LYS A 174 -4.14 8.60 -14.08
N PHE A 175 -3.41 8.02 -13.13
CA PHE A 175 -3.17 8.64 -11.84
C PHE A 175 -2.38 9.93 -12.00
N LEU A 176 -1.23 9.88 -12.67
CA LEU A 176 -0.36 11.04 -12.90
C LEU A 176 -1.06 12.14 -13.71
N GLY A 177 -1.80 11.79 -14.77
CA GLY A 177 -2.54 12.75 -15.60
C GLY A 177 -3.72 13.43 -14.91
N ARG A 178 -4.20 12.90 -13.78
CA ARG A 178 -5.28 13.51 -12.98
C ARG A 178 -4.77 14.37 -11.83
N ARG A 179 -3.45 14.42 -11.60
CA ARG A 179 -2.89 15.19 -10.48
C ARG A 179 -3.01 16.68 -10.77
N LYS A 180 -3.52 17.43 -9.80
CA LYS A 180 -3.55 18.91 -9.85
C LYS A 180 -2.17 19.52 -9.62
N LYS A 181 -1.37 18.88 -8.77
CA LYS A 181 0.00 19.28 -8.47
C LYS A 181 0.93 18.43 -9.34
N GLU A 182 1.81 19.10 -10.08
CA GLU A 182 2.86 18.43 -10.83
C GLU A 182 3.82 17.71 -9.88
N THR A 183 4.18 16.49 -10.27
CA THR A 183 5.24 15.74 -9.60
C THR A 183 6.57 16.44 -9.84
N PRO A 184 7.42 16.65 -8.82
CA PRO A 184 8.78 17.13 -9.04
C PRO A 184 9.51 16.26 -10.07
N SER A 185 10.24 16.88 -11.01
CA SER A 185 10.85 16.19 -12.16
C SER A 185 11.87 15.11 -11.78
N HIS A 186 12.46 15.22 -10.58
CA HIS A 186 13.41 14.25 -10.05
C HIS A 186 12.73 13.03 -9.40
N ILE A 187 11.41 13.06 -9.16
CA ILE A 187 10.64 11.95 -8.59
C ILE A 187 9.87 11.25 -9.72
N LYS A 188 10.22 9.99 -9.99
CA LYS A 188 9.62 9.20 -11.08
C LYS A 188 8.86 8.01 -10.52
N LEU A 189 7.60 7.84 -10.92
CA LEU A 189 6.77 6.69 -10.54
C LEU A 189 6.77 5.65 -11.66
N VAL A 190 7.18 4.42 -11.36
CA VAL A 190 7.39 3.38 -12.38
C VAL A 190 6.93 2.01 -11.88
N LEU A 191 6.61 1.11 -12.81
CA LEU A 191 6.37 -0.31 -12.48
C LEU A 191 7.68 -1.05 -12.34
N PHE A 192 7.70 -2.10 -11.52
CA PHE A 192 8.84 -3.01 -11.45
C PHE A 192 9.14 -3.69 -12.81
N SER A 193 8.10 -3.94 -13.63
CA SER A 193 8.25 -4.48 -14.99
C SER A 193 9.04 -3.56 -15.92
N ASP A 194 8.95 -2.26 -15.71
CA ASP A 194 9.56 -1.24 -16.58
C ASP A 194 10.97 -0.87 -16.08
N LEU A 195 11.42 -1.46 -14.96
CA LEU A 195 12.70 -1.11 -14.35
C LEU A 195 13.89 -1.41 -15.27
N ASP A 196 13.88 -2.52 -16.01
CA ASP A 196 14.99 -2.89 -16.89
C ASP A 196 15.23 -1.86 -18.01
N GLU A 197 14.16 -1.27 -18.53
CA GLU A 197 14.25 -0.22 -19.54
C GLU A 197 14.89 1.05 -18.97
N ILE A 198 14.54 1.40 -17.74
CA ILE A 198 15.10 2.55 -17.03
C ILE A 198 16.60 2.33 -16.76
N LEU A 199 16.98 1.14 -16.28
CA LEU A 199 18.35 0.85 -15.89
C LEU A 199 19.32 0.85 -17.08
N LYS A 200 18.84 0.53 -18.30
CA LYS A 200 19.63 0.67 -19.54
C LYS A 200 20.11 2.11 -19.80
N GLY A 201 19.41 3.11 -19.26
CA GLY A 201 19.81 4.51 -19.37
C GLY A 201 21.01 4.90 -18.51
N TYR A 202 21.51 4.01 -17.64
CA TYR A 202 22.55 4.31 -16.68
C TYR A 202 23.72 3.31 -16.81
N ALA A 203 24.86 3.78 -17.32
CA ALA A 203 26.05 2.95 -17.48
C ALA A 203 26.67 2.57 -16.12
N PRO A 204 26.85 1.26 -15.83
CA PRO A 204 27.53 0.81 -14.62
C PRO A 204 28.97 1.33 -14.50
N ILE A 205 29.46 1.41 -13.26
CA ILE A 205 30.88 1.62 -12.96
C ILE A 205 31.61 0.32 -13.31
N GLN A 206 32.66 0.42 -14.14
CA GLN A 206 33.50 -0.72 -14.54
C GLN A 206 34.47 -1.11 -13.43
#